data_AF-A0A1F7PRG1-F1
#
_entry.id   AF-A0A1F7PRG1-F1
#
_cell.length_a   1.000
_cell.length_b   1.000
_cell.length_c   1.000
_cell.angle_alpha   90.00
_cell.angle_beta   90.00
_cell.angle_gamma   90.00
#
_symmetry.space_group_name_H-M   'P 1'
#
loop_
_entity.id
_entity.type
_entity.pdbx_description
1 polymer ?
#
loop_
_entity_poly.entity_id
_entity_poly.type
_entity_poly.pdbx_seq_one_letter_code
_entity_poly.pdbx_strand_id
1 'polypeptide(L)'
;MNSPGSSQLVVFVVERQRYALALAEVERALPMAAATPLPAAPPIVTGVLSLHGTPLPVVDLRRRLELVPRAPRPEDHLLVVHTPRRTLALCVDEVQGVLEVPAERITASTAVVPGIGQVAGIVALPDGLLLVHDLDALLSLDEDRQLGAALQSAGA
;
A
#
# COMPACT_ATOMS: atom_id res chain seq x y z
N MET A 1 -31.33 15.35 6.24
CA MET A 1 -30.78 14.13 6.90
C MET A 1 -29.55 13.74 6.11
N ASN A 2 -28.35 14.13 6.55
CA ASN A 2 -27.14 13.61 5.92
C ASN A 2 -27.07 12.13 6.27
N SER A 3 -27.23 11.26 5.28
CA SER A 3 -26.78 9.88 5.42
C SER A 3 -25.33 9.92 5.88
N PRO A 4 -24.95 9.12 6.87
CA PRO A 4 -23.54 8.99 7.19
C PRO A 4 -22.79 8.55 5.92
N GLY A 5 -21.67 9.20 5.63
CA GLY A 5 -20.86 8.85 4.46
C GLY A 5 -20.39 7.40 4.59
N SER A 6 -20.38 6.65 3.49
CA SER A 6 -19.69 5.37 3.41
C SER A 6 -18.31 5.56 2.78
N SER A 7 -17.34 4.79 3.25
CA SER A 7 -16.00 4.71 2.66
C SER A 7 -15.90 3.44 1.83
N GLN A 8 -15.42 3.57 0.60
CA GLN A 8 -15.09 2.43 -0.25
C GLN A 8 -13.61 2.09 -0.06
N LEU A 9 -13.33 0.84 0.29
CA LEU A 9 -12.01 0.37 0.66
C LEU A 9 -11.60 -0.79 -0.24
N VAL A 10 -10.38 -0.74 -0.80
CA VAL A 10 -9.78 -1.88 -1.48
C VAL A 10 -9.13 -2.77 -0.44
N VAL A 11 -9.61 -4.00 -0.30
CA VAL A 11 -9.15 -4.97 0.69
C VAL A 11 -8.08 -5.88 0.08
N PHE A 12 -6.98 -6.06 0.80
CA PHE A 12 -5.87 -6.92 0.41
C PHE A 12 -5.25 -7.62 1.62
N VAL A 13 -4.40 -8.61 1.36
CA VAL A 13 -3.78 -9.44 2.39
C VAL A 13 -2.26 -9.33 2.31
N VAL A 14 -1.62 -9.26 3.47
CA VAL A 14 -0.18 -9.47 3.65
C VAL A 14 0.02 -10.32 4.89
N GLU A 15 0.74 -11.44 4.79
CA GLU A 15 1.04 -12.36 5.88
C GLU A 15 -0.21 -12.74 6.69
N ARG A 16 -1.29 -13.11 5.99
CA ARG A 16 -2.60 -13.52 6.54
C ARG A 16 -3.39 -12.41 7.26
N GLN A 17 -2.86 -11.20 7.37
CA GLN A 17 -3.56 -10.04 7.91
C GLN A 17 -4.25 -9.27 6.79
N ARG A 18 -5.50 -8.83 7.04
CA ARG A 18 -6.25 -7.98 6.12
C ARG A 18 -5.95 -6.51 6.33
N TYR A 19 -5.75 -5.84 5.23
CA TYR A 19 -5.48 -4.43 5.14
C TYR A 19 -6.41 -3.79 4.11
N ALA A 20 -6.55 -2.48 4.19
CA ALA A 20 -7.35 -1.69 3.27
C ALA A 20 -6.67 -0.38 2.91
N LEU A 21 -6.93 0.09 1.69
CA LEU A 21 -6.67 1.46 1.24
C LEU A 21 -7.97 2.09 0.77
N ALA A 22 -8.05 3.42 0.76
CA ALA A 22 -9.22 4.08 0.19
C ALA A 22 -9.27 3.78 -1.32
N LEU A 23 -10.46 3.48 -1.85
CA LEU A 23 -10.61 3.16 -3.27
C LEU A 23 -10.09 4.30 -4.17
N ALA A 24 -10.26 5.55 -3.74
CA ALA A 24 -9.79 6.73 -4.47
C ALA A 24 -8.25 6.79 -4.64
N GLU A 25 -7.51 6.08 -3.79
CA GLU A 25 -6.04 6.03 -3.82
C GLU A 25 -5.52 4.88 -4.69
N VAL A 26 -6.37 3.93 -5.08
CA VAL A 26 -6.00 2.74 -5.84
C VAL A 26 -6.43 2.90 -7.29
N GLU A 27 -5.45 2.90 -8.21
CA GLU A 27 -5.74 2.97 -9.64
C GLU A 27 -6.24 1.62 -10.18
N ARG A 28 -5.51 0.54 -9.86
CA ARG A 28 -5.80 -0.82 -10.32
C ARG A 28 -4.95 -1.87 -9.58
N ALA A 29 -5.41 -3.12 -9.61
CA ALA A 29 -4.59 -4.28 -9.30
C ALA A 29 -3.99 -4.88 -10.58
N LEU A 30 -2.74 -5.33 -10.51
CA LEU A 30 -2.02 -6.01 -11.57
C LEU A 30 -1.51 -7.38 -11.06
N PRO A 31 -1.36 -8.38 -11.93
CA PRO A 31 -0.62 -9.60 -11.60
C PRO A 31 0.83 -9.28 -11.21
N MET A 32 1.45 -10.14 -10.39
CA MET A 32 2.87 -9.99 -10.06
C MET A 32 3.75 -9.99 -11.31
N ALA A 33 4.72 -9.07 -11.34
CA ALA A 33 5.73 -8.97 -12.37
C ALA A 33 7.11 -8.76 -11.73
N ALA A 34 8.16 -9.26 -12.40
CA ALA A 34 9.52 -9.08 -11.93
C ALA A 34 9.94 -7.61 -12.01
N ALA A 35 10.32 -7.02 -10.87
CA ALA A 35 10.86 -5.67 -10.80
C ALA A 35 12.35 -5.66 -11.15
N THR A 36 12.78 -4.68 -11.94
CA THR A 36 14.21 -4.43 -12.17
C THR A 36 14.79 -3.79 -10.91
N PRO A 37 15.91 -4.30 -10.34
CA PRO A 37 16.53 -3.70 -9.17
C PRO A 37 16.83 -2.22 -9.38
N LEU A 38 16.49 -1.39 -8.38
CA LEU A 38 16.77 0.05 -8.39
C LEU A 38 17.85 0.36 -7.35
N PRO A 39 19.12 0.57 -7.78
CA PRO A 39 20.20 0.91 -6.87
C PRO A 39 19.91 2.20 -6.09
N ALA A 40 20.44 2.28 -4.87
CA ALA A 40 20.27 3.43 -3.97
C ALA A 40 18.82 3.78 -3.56
N ALA A 41 17.82 2.98 -3.95
CA ALA A 41 16.45 3.12 -3.46
C ALA A 41 16.33 2.80 -1.95
N PRO A 42 15.28 3.29 -1.27
CA PRO A 42 15.00 2.91 0.11
C PRO A 42 14.86 1.39 0.28
N PRO A 43 15.19 0.82 1.45
CA PRO A 43 15.15 -0.64 1.67
C PRO A 43 13.77 -1.28 1.43
N ILE A 44 12.69 -0.53 1.59
CA ILE A 44 11.31 -0.98 1.33
C ILE A 44 10.99 -1.10 -0.17
N VAL A 45 11.82 -0.56 -1.05
CA VAL A 45 11.65 -0.64 -2.51
C VAL A 45 12.42 -1.85 -3.03
N THR A 46 11.72 -2.72 -3.75
CA THR A 46 12.33 -3.92 -4.36
C THR A 46 12.89 -3.65 -5.75
N GLY A 47 12.42 -2.60 -6.41
CA GLY A 47 12.86 -2.21 -7.73
C GLY A 47 11.88 -1.29 -8.43
N VAL A 48 11.93 -1.32 -9.76
CA VAL A 48 11.08 -0.54 -10.65
C VAL A 48 10.51 -1.43 -11.75
N LEU A 49 9.26 -1.19 -12.11
CA LEU A 49 8.57 -1.76 -13.26
C LEU A 49 8.34 -0.68 -14.31
N SER A 50 8.13 -1.05 -15.57
CA SER A 50 7.63 -0.11 -16.58
C SER A 50 6.13 -0.33 -16.77
N LEU A 51 5.33 0.70 -16.50
CA LEU A 51 3.90 0.71 -16.79
C LEU A 51 3.64 1.75 -17.88
N HIS A 52 3.32 1.30 -19.09
CA HIS A 52 3.13 2.16 -20.27
C HIS A 52 4.34 3.07 -20.56
N GLY A 53 5.57 2.58 -20.35
CA GLY A 53 6.79 3.36 -20.55
C GLY A 53 7.18 4.25 -19.37
N THR A 54 6.31 4.40 -18.37
CA THR A 54 6.59 5.18 -17.16
C THR A 54 7.20 4.28 -16.07
N PRO A 55 8.30 4.68 -15.42
CA PRO A 55 8.88 3.95 -14.30
C PRO A 55 7.92 3.96 -13.09
N LEU A 56 7.60 2.77 -12.59
CA LEU A 56 6.72 2.53 -11.46
C LEU A 56 7.51 1.83 -10.34
N PRO A 57 7.88 2.55 -9.27
CA PRO A 57 8.58 1.95 -8.14
C PRO A 57 7.72 0.90 -7.44
N VAL A 58 8.33 -0.22 -7.06
CA VAL A 58 7.65 -1.32 -6.37
C VAL A 58 8.06 -1.35 -4.91
N VAL A 59 7.10 -1.11 -4.02
CA VAL A 59 7.27 -1.19 -2.57
C VAL A 59 6.84 -2.58 -2.09
N ASP A 60 7.69 -3.23 -1.30
CA ASP A 60 7.35 -4.48 -0.61
C ASP A 60 6.72 -4.17 0.74
N LEU A 61 5.40 -4.42 0.86
CA LEU A 61 4.69 -4.17 2.09
C LEU A 61 5.15 -5.07 3.24
N ARG A 62 5.72 -6.25 2.98
CA ARG A 62 6.31 -7.06 4.06
C ARG A 62 7.46 -6.32 4.72
N ARG A 63 8.34 -5.70 3.93
CA ARG A 63 9.43 -4.85 4.46
C ARG A 63 8.88 -3.63 5.16
N ARG A 64 7.87 -2.97 4.58
CA ARG A 64 7.27 -1.77 5.16
C ARG A 64 6.58 -2.02 6.51
N LEU A 65 6.00 -3.20 6.66
CA LEU A 65 5.30 -3.67 7.86
C LEU A 65 6.21 -4.44 8.82
N GLU A 66 7.53 -4.47 8.57
CA GLU A 66 8.53 -5.19 9.37
C GLU A 66 8.22 -6.70 9.54
N LEU A 67 7.55 -7.28 8.55
CA LEU A 67 7.24 -8.71 8.47
C LEU A 67 8.44 -9.49 7.92
N VAL A 68 8.41 -10.81 8.09
CA VAL A 68 9.44 -11.70 7.56
C VAL A 68 9.54 -11.52 6.04
N PRO A 69 10.71 -11.09 5.51
CA PRO A 69 10.89 -10.90 4.09
C PRO A 69 10.75 -12.22 3.33
N ARG A 70 10.11 -12.16 2.17
CA ARG A 70 9.89 -13.30 1.28
C ARG A 70 10.05 -12.83 -0.17
N ALA A 71 10.59 -13.69 -1.03
CA ALA A 71 10.61 -13.41 -2.46
C ALA A 71 9.17 -13.36 -3.04
N PRO A 72 8.84 -12.41 -3.94
CA PRO A 72 7.53 -12.38 -4.59
C PRO A 72 7.21 -13.69 -5.30
N ARG A 73 5.94 -14.11 -5.23
CA ARG A 73 5.41 -15.31 -5.89
C ARG A 73 4.55 -14.91 -7.09
N PRO A 74 4.37 -15.81 -8.08
CA PRO A 74 3.49 -15.53 -9.23
C PRO A 74 2.03 -15.23 -8.87
N GLU A 75 1.56 -15.73 -7.72
CA GLU A 75 0.21 -15.53 -7.18
C GLU A 75 0.04 -14.24 -6.36
N ASP A 76 1.14 -13.55 -6.05
CA ASP A 76 1.09 -12.25 -5.41
C ASP A 76 0.54 -11.18 -6.40
N HIS A 77 0.18 -10.01 -5.90
CA HIS A 77 -0.39 -8.93 -6.70
C HIS A 77 0.35 -7.62 -6.50
N LEU A 78 0.20 -6.72 -7.46
CA LEU A 78 0.66 -5.34 -7.37
C LEU A 78 -0.54 -4.41 -7.33
N LEU A 79 -0.68 -3.62 -6.27
CA LEU A 79 -1.65 -2.52 -6.21
C LEU A 79 -0.99 -1.25 -6.70
N VAL A 80 -1.43 -0.73 -7.84
CA VAL A 80 -1.00 0.59 -8.32
C VAL A 80 -1.77 1.65 -7.54
N VAL A 81 -1.04 2.50 -6.83
CA VAL A 81 -1.59 3.47 -5.89
C VAL A 81 -1.02 4.86 -6.13
N HIS A 82 -1.82 5.88 -5.82
CA HIS A 82 -1.43 7.28 -5.88
C HIS A 82 -1.22 7.83 -4.48
N THR A 83 0.03 8.05 -4.11
CA THR A 83 0.35 8.89 -2.95
C THR A 83 0.28 10.36 -3.37
N PRO A 84 0.25 11.32 -2.44
CA PRO A 84 0.29 12.75 -2.77
C PRO A 84 1.55 13.18 -3.54
N ARG A 85 2.62 12.37 -3.50
CA ARG A 85 3.93 12.70 -4.06
C ARG A 85 4.26 11.96 -5.34
N ARG A 86 3.75 10.73 -5.51
CA ARG A 86 4.05 9.85 -6.65
C ARG A 86 3.13 8.64 -6.73
N THR A 87 3.07 8.05 -7.91
CA THR A 87 2.47 6.74 -8.15
C THR A 87 3.46 5.63 -7.77
N LEU A 88 2.95 4.58 -7.11
CA LEU A 88 3.73 3.42 -6.66
C LEU A 88 2.97 2.13 -6.98
N ALA A 89 3.69 1.01 -7.03
CA ALA A 89 3.10 -0.33 -6.94
C ALA A 89 3.40 -0.93 -5.57
N LEU A 90 2.37 -1.41 -4.87
CA LEU A 90 2.52 -2.13 -3.61
C LEU A 90 2.44 -3.63 -3.87
N CYS A 91 3.48 -4.37 -3.50
CA CYS A 91 3.47 -5.82 -3.51
C CYS A 91 2.66 -6.35 -2.33
N VAL A 92 1.59 -7.08 -2.63
CA VAL A 92 0.67 -7.70 -1.66
C VAL A 92 0.49 -9.18 -1.97
N ASP A 93 0.09 -9.99 -0.98
CA ASP A 93 -0.10 -11.42 -1.20
C ASP A 93 -1.40 -11.68 -2.01
N GLU A 94 -2.48 -10.94 -1.74
CA GLU A 94 -3.79 -11.16 -2.37
C GLU A 94 -4.61 -9.86 -2.38
N VAL A 95 -5.45 -9.65 -3.40
CA VAL A 95 -6.47 -8.59 -3.45
C VAL A 95 -7.86 -9.22 -3.38
N GLN A 96 -8.64 -8.86 -2.35
CA GLN A 96 -9.95 -9.45 -2.07
C GLN A 96 -11.13 -8.67 -2.65
N GLY A 97 -10.89 -7.45 -3.17
CA GLY A 97 -11.89 -6.62 -3.85
C GLY A 97 -12.22 -5.34 -3.08
N VAL A 98 -13.41 -4.79 -3.31
CA VAL A 98 -13.86 -3.54 -2.70
C VAL A 98 -14.90 -3.83 -1.63
N LEU A 99 -14.72 -3.24 -0.45
CA LEU A 99 -15.65 -3.27 0.67
C LEU A 99 -16.17 -1.86 0.94
N GLU A 100 -17.49 -1.71 1.00
CA GLU A 100 -18.12 -0.47 1.45
C GLU A 100 -18.37 -0.55 2.96
N VAL A 101 -17.85 0.43 3.69
CA VAL A 101 -17.92 0.50 5.16
C VAL A 101 -18.56 1.82 5.59
N PRO A 102 -19.63 1.80 6.40
CA PRO A 102 -20.15 3.03 7.01
C PRO A 102 -19.08 3.72 7.87
N ALA A 103 -18.97 5.05 7.79
CA ALA A 103 -17.93 5.80 8.49
C ALA A 103 -17.91 5.52 10.02
N GLU A 104 -19.06 5.28 10.64
CA GLU A 104 -19.17 4.97 12.08
C GLU A 104 -18.46 3.67 12.47
N ARG A 105 -18.24 2.76 11.52
CA ARG A 105 -17.56 1.49 11.77
C ARG A 105 -16.04 1.59 11.66
N ILE A 106 -15.51 2.72 11.21
CA ILE A 106 -14.07 2.98 11.13
C ILE A 106 -13.64 3.65 12.42
N THR A 107 -12.94 2.91 13.28
CA THR A 107 -12.36 3.46 14.51
C THR A 107 -10.99 4.04 14.20
N ALA A 108 -10.76 5.33 14.48
CA ALA A 108 -9.46 5.97 14.24
C ALA A 108 -8.35 5.25 15.02
N SER A 109 -7.20 5.00 14.37
CA SER A 109 -6.10 4.23 14.95
C SER A 109 -5.48 4.88 16.19
N THR A 110 -5.49 6.21 16.24
CA THR A 110 -5.03 7.03 17.38
C THR A 110 -5.78 6.71 18.68
N ALA A 111 -6.99 6.15 18.57
CA ALA A 111 -7.79 5.75 19.71
C ALA A 111 -7.49 4.32 20.21
N VAL A 112 -6.77 3.49 19.43
CA VAL A 112 -6.63 2.05 19.70
C VAL A 112 -5.19 1.63 19.98
N VAL A 113 -4.20 2.10 19.22
CA VAL A 113 -2.77 1.81 19.47
C VAL A 113 -1.89 2.99 19.04
N PRO A 114 -1.31 3.76 19.98
CA PRO A 114 -0.30 4.76 19.66
C PRO A 114 0.95 4.08 19.07
N GLY A 115 1.42 4.52 17.89
CA GLY A 115 2.73 4.10 17.35
C GLY A 115 2.69 3.25 16.07
N ILE A 116 1.53 2.79 15.59
CA ILE A 116 1.40 2.25 14.23
C ILE A 116 1.24 3.41 13.25
N GLY A 117 2.36 4.09 12.93
CA GLY A 117 2.40 5.34 12.16
C GLY A 117 1.94 5.25 10.69
N GLN A 118 1.21 4.20 10.32
CA GLN A 118 0.76 3.94 8.94
C GLN A 118 -0.69 3.46 8.88
N VAL A 119 -1.41 3.36 10.00
CA VAL A 119 -2.82 2.92 10.03
C VAL A 119 -3.68 4.15 10.28
N ALA A 120 -4.61 4.47 9.36
CA ALA A 120 -5.59 5.54 9.52
C ALA A 120 -6.75 5.10 10.43
N GLY A 121 -7.15 3.83 10.35
CA GLY A 121 -8.29 3.32 11.11
C GLY A 121 -8.39 1.80 11.14
N ILE A 122 -9.33 1.32 11.93
CA ILE A 122 -9.58 -0.11 12.15
C ILE A 122 -11.07 -0.37 11.97
N VAL A 123 -11.40 -1.40 11.22
CA VAL A 123 -12.77 -1.89 11.05
C VAL A 123 -12.86 -3.30 11.62
N ALA A 124 -13.76 -3.49 12.60
CA ALA A 124 -14.09 -4.81 13.12
C ALA A 124 -15.05 -5.53 12.17
N LEU A 125 -14.57 -6.64 11.60
CA LEU A 125 -15.33 -7.57 10.75
C LEU A 125 -15.71 -8.82 11.55
N PRO A 126 -16.72 -9.60 11.11
CA PRO A 126 -17.11 -10.83 11.79
C PRO A 126 -15.97 -11.86 11.93
N ASP A 127 -15.01 -11.83 11.02
CA ASP A 127 -13.93 -12.81 10.88
C ASP A 127 -12.53 -12.19 11.13
N GLY A 128 -12.46 -11.01 11.74
CA GLY A 128 -11.19 -10.40 12.16
C GLY A 128 -11.17 -8.88 12.10
N LEU A 129 -9.96 -8.32 12.08
CA LEU A 129 -9.74 -6.89 11.94
C LEU A 129 -9.30 -6.56 10.51
N LEU A 130 -9.84 -5.47 9.98
CA LEU A 130 -9.37 -4.83 8.76
C LEU A 130 -8.65 -3.53 9.15
N LEU A 131 -7.36 -3.45 8.83
CA LEU A 131 -6.53 -2.29 9.12
C LEU A 131 -6.53 -1.36 7.90
N VAL A 132 -7.10 -0.18 8.04
CA VAL A 132 -7.11 0.84 6.98
C VAL A 132 -5.80 1.60 7.05
N HIS A 133 -4.97 1.46 6.02
CA HIS A 133 -3.68 2.13 5.91
C HIS A 133 -3.84 3.60 5.51
N ASP A 134 -3.00 4.44 6.09
CA ASP A 134 -2.77 5.81 5.64
C ASP A 134 -1.67 5.79 4.57
N LEU A 135 -2.06 6.00 3.32
CA LEU A 135 -1.14 5.97 2.20
C LEU A 135 -0.18 7.17 2.20
N ASP A 136 -0.58 8.31 2.76
CA ASP A 136 0.27 9.50 2.85
C ASP A 136 1.48 9.26 3.76
N ALA A 137 1.29 8.40 4.76
CA ALA A 137 2.32 7.95 5.68
C ALA A 137 3.13 6.73 5.19
N LEU A 138 2.87 6.23 3.98
CA LEU A 138 3.58 5.06 3.43
C LEU A 138 5.06 5.32 3.22
N LEU A 139 5.44 6.52 2.78
CA LEU A 139 6.85 6.91 2.64
C LEU A 139 7.13 8.06 3.60
N SER A 140 8.20 7.93 4.39
CA SER A 140 8.79 9.08 5.08
C SER A 140 9.33 10.08 4.05
N LEU A 141 9.52 11.33 4.48
CA LEU A 141 10.10 12.37 3.62
C LEU A 141 11.48 11.99 3.08
N ASP A 142 12.29 11.29 3.88
CA ASP A 142 13.63 10.90 3.47
C ASP A 142 13.61 9.71 2.51
N GLU A 143 12.74 8.72 2.73
CA GLU A 143 12.52 7.63 1.77
C GLU A 143 12.01 8.16 0.43
N ASP A 144 11.09 9.12 0.44
CA ASP A 144 10.57 9.74 -0.78
C ASP A 144 11.65 10.50 -1.55
N ARG A 145 12.47 11.32 -0.86
CA ARG A 145 13.61 12.02 -1.47
C ARG A 145 14.62 11.06 -2.06
N GLN A 146 14.99 10.03 -1.30
CA GLN A 146 15.94 9.00 -1.72
C GLN A 146 15.43 8.26 -2.95
N LEU A 147 14.15 7.87 -2.97
CA LEU A 147 13.54 7.23 -4.14
C LEU A 147 13.51 8.16 -5.36
N GLY A 148 13.23 9.45 -5.16
CA GLY A 148 13.29 10.45 -6.23
C GLY A 148 14.68 10.54 -6.87
N ALA A 149 15.73 10.61 -6.06
CA ALA A 149 17.11 10.62 -6.54
C ALA A 149 17.49 9.33 -7.28
N ALA A 150 17.07 8.17 -6.74
CA ALA A 150 17.34 6.87 -7.35
C ALA A 150 16.72 6.75 -8.75
N LEU A 151 15.47 7.19 -8.94
CA LEU A 151 14.79 7.18 -10.24
C LEU A 151 15.49 8.06 -11.28
N GLN A 152 15.88 9.28 -10.91
CA GLN A 152 16.60 10.19 -11.81
C GLN A 152 17.94 9.60 -12.27
N SER A 153 18.66 8.94 -11.36
CA SER A 153 19.95 8.32 -11.68
C SER A 153 19.84 7.11 -12.62
N ALA A 154 18.67 6.45 -12.64
CA ALA A 154 18.39 5.30 -13.48
C ALA A 154 17.97 5.69 -14.92
N GLY A 155 17.92 6.98 -15.25
CA GLY A 155 17.45 7.47 -16.55
C GLY A 155 15.94 7.35 -16.73
N ALA A 156 15.20 7.41 -15.62
CA ALA A 156 13.75 7.29 -15.53
C ALA A 156 13.06 8.65 -15.35
#